data_AF-A0A1Q9CH84-F1
#
_entry.id   AF-A0A1Q9CH84-F1
#
_cell.length_a   1.000
_cell.length_b   1.000
_cell.length_c   1.000
_cell.angle_alpha   90.00
_cell.angle_beta   90.00
_cell.angle_gamma   90.00
#
_symmetry.space_group_name_H-M   'P 1'
#
loop_
_entity.id
_entity.type
_entity.pdbx_description
1 polymer ?
#
loop_
_entity_poly.entity_id
_entity_poly.type
_entity_poly.pdbx_seq_one_letter_code
_entity_poly.pdbx_strand_id
1 'polypeptide(L)'
;MCGRLVCGPHKQMVQRLEAGPVRRLQDGTPFLRLNPGRMCRRISGPWVLPEAEKDPAPWLPKETEALVSAVRSCGHLGWAAVQQQLESKGFARTEVQCQVQWRQVSQPLSTTDVIDLSAADETKLRETGDGTVGRRWQWRDEAINAEMQLLLSSDSERVELQELGTGLIVFSPLLSCYLSSASISHPPSTLLPETIQEDFLIGLSAFFRTPMIDRTGLLNKDCSLRLTVLEPMPDKDPSFCTPLGAVMDGRAKELIERAQAQRCKLEVLWSGGIDSTSLLVALLQTLFPDWRPWKPMSSPQGDPRFHTFPGIVVRCSADSIAEYPWFHENVLLPLHEAGAIDMQPMADAEEVSMLWEAPSSRIAVTGECGDQIFGSQLLEAAFVKSELRALYEHGLDAAWEDTVLHALLDMGIVRLDCKERWLRWFRPFVERCPLPVYSAFDLLWWLNVSCKWQTVCLRLFQRRPQLRSSDLKRLAHFFQTEEFQQWSFVPGNHAAKMKDHKKWSTYKQPLKDYILEFTQDREYCDSKLKVGSLCQVNDASRFVIMGIDDKLNVLRFGHTCLSARQMDKRYPDCALQRAFLRNRCIASAAVAPIESPNVLSHAQPDSPRPGLTVCW
;
A
#
# COMPACT_ATOMS: atom_id res chain seq x y z
N MET A 1 14.01 -19.27 -29.17
CA MET A 1 13.72 -18.04 -28.40
C MET A 1 13.55 -18.43 -26.94
N CYS A 2 14.43 -17.97 -26.04
CA CYS A 2 14.24 -18.13 -24.60
C CYS A 2 13.54 -16.87 -24.08
N GLY A 3 12.29 -16.98 -23.62
CA GLY A 3 11.58 -15.90 -22.93
C GLY A 3 11.61 -16.13 -21.42
N ARG A 4 11.86 -15.07 -20.64
CA ARG A 4 11.67 -15.05 -19.17
C ARG A 4 10.31 -14.43 -18.86
N LEU A 5 9.58 -15.02 -17.92
CA LEU A 5 8.30 -14.53 -17.43
C LEU A 5 8.49 -14.07 -15.97
N VAL A 6 8.04 -12.87 -15.62
CA VAL A 6 8.17 -12.33 -14.25
C VAL A 6 6.77 -12.08 -13.70
N CYS A 7 6.44 -12.69 -12.56
CA CYS A 7 5.15 -12.54 -11.89
C CYS A 7 5.31 -11.72 -10.60
N GLY A 8 5.13 -10.40 -10.71
CA GLY A 8 4.97 -9.48 -9.58
C GLY A 8 6.18 -9.31 -8.65
N PRO A 9 6.09 -8.37 -7.68
CA PRO A 9 7.23 -7.93 -6.86
C PRO A 9 7.75 -8.97 -5.85
N HIS A 10 7.05 -10.10 -5.66
CA HIS A 10 7.40 -11.07 -4.61
C HIS A 10 7.79 -12.47 -5.12
N LYS A 11 7.75 -12.74 -6.44
CA LYS A 11 8.17 -14.04 -7.00
C LYS A 11 8.81 -13.87 -8.39
N GLN A 12 10.14 -13.74 -8.42
CA GLN A 12 10.87 -14.06 -9.65
C GLN A 12 10.83 -15.58 -9.84
N MET A 13 10.11 -16.06 -10.85
CA MET A 13 10.20 -17.46 -11.30
C MET A 13 11.00 -17.51 -12.60
N VAL A 14 12.12 -18.22 -12.62
CA VAL A 14 12.86 -18.50 -13.86
C VAL A 14 12.63 -19.97 -14.19
N GLN A 15 11.79 -20.26 -15.17
CA GLN A 15 11.64 -21.60 -15.73
C GLN A 15 12.26 -21.64 -17.12
N ARG A 16 13.21 -22.56 -17.35
CA ARG A 16 13.71 -22.86 -18.70
C ARG A 16 12.63 -23.70 -19.40
N LEU A 17 11.93 -23.11 -20.36
CA LEU A 17 10.95 -23.82 -21.17
C LEU A 17 11.68 -24.55 -22.29
N GLU A 18 11.50 -25.88 -22.37
CA GLU A 18 11.91 -26.66 -23.53
C GLU A 18 11.17 -26.16 -24.77
N ALA A 19 11.83 -26.19 -25.93
CA ALA A 19 11.33 -25.64 -27.19
C ALA A 19 10.10 -26.41 -27.68
N GLY A 20 8.91 -26.03 -27.22
CA GLY A 20 7.63 -26.42 -27.80
C GLY A 20 7.17 -25.46 -28.91
N PRO A 21 6.26 -25.88 -29.80
CA PRO A 21 5.76 -25.02 -30.87
C PRO A 21 5.00 -23.83 -30.28
N VAL A 22 5.49 -22.63 -30.58
CA VAL A 22 4.84 -21.36 -30.24
C VAL A 22 3.51 -21.28 -30.97
N ARG A 23 2.40 -21.31 -30.23
CA ARG A 23 1.06 -21.11 -30.83
C ARG A 23 0.93 -19.65 -31.23
N ARG A 24 0.11 -19.33 -32.22
CA ARG A 24 -0.16 -17.95 -32.64
C ARG A 24 -1.65 -17.64 -32.46
N LEU A 25 -1.96 -16.41 -32.05
CA LEU A 25 -3.31 -15.85 -32.08
C LEU A 25 -3.77 -15.68 -33.54
N GLN A 26 -5.06 -15.35 -33.74
CA GLN A 26 -5.64 -15.19 -35.08
C GLN A 26 -4.96 -14.08 -35.90
N ASP A 27 -4.38 -13.08 -35.25
CA ASP A 27 -3.59 -12.00 -35.86
C ASP A 27 -2.12 -12.37 -36.13
N GLY A 28 -1.75 -13.64 -35.90
CA GLY A 28 -0.38 -14.13 -36.07
C GLY A 28 0.54 -13.88 -34.88
N THR A 29 0.07 -13.24 -33.80
CA THR A 29 0.87 -12.93 -32.61
C THR A 29 1.26 -14.21 -31.86
N PRO A 30 2.55 -14.45 -31.57
CA PRO A 30 2.98 -15.61 -30.80
C PRO A 30 2.41 -15.59 -29.37
N PHE A 31 1.84 -16.72 -28.94
CA PHE A 31 1.16 -16.96 -27.68
C PHE A 31 1.72 -18.21 -27.00
N LEU A 32 1.93 -18.11 -25.69
CA LEU A 32 2.50 -19.17 -24.87
C LEU A 32 1.49 -19.56 -23.79
N ARG A 33 0.83 -20.72 -23.95
CA ARG A 33 -0.08 -21.27 -22.94
C ARG A 33 0.75 -21.83 -21.79
N LEU A 34 0.70 -21.19 -20.63
CA LEU A 34 1.35 -21.71 -19.42
C LEU A 34 0.55 -22.92 -18.90
N ASN A 35 1.25 -24.00 -18.52
CA ASN A 35 0.64 -25.19 -17.93
C ASN A 35 0.80 -25.12 -16.39
N PRO A 36 -0.27 -24.90 -15.61
CA PRO A 36 -0.19 -24.72 -14.16
C PRO A 36 0.43 -25.92 -13.43
N GLY A 37 0.20 -27.15 -13.92
CA GLY A 37 0.78 -28.37 -13.34
C GLY A 37 2.30 -28.42 -13.38
N ARG A 38 2.94 -27.65 -14.27
CA ARG A 38 4.42 -27.50 -14.35
C ARG A 38 4.95 -26.32 -13.52
N MET A 39 4.10 -25.39 -13.08
CA MET A 39 4.46 -24.36 -12.11
C MET A 39 4.43 -24.89 -10.66
N CYS A 40 3.68 -25.96 -10.40
CA CYS A 40 3.48 -26.54 -9.07
C CYS A 40 4.57 -27.51 -8.59
N ARG A 41 5.64 -27.74 -9.35
CA ARG A 41 6.85 -28.29 -8.72
C ARG A 41 7.49 -27.16 -7.95
N ARG A 42 7.37 -27.19 -6.61
CA ARG A 42 8.36 -26.54 -5.74
C ARG A 42 9.71 -26.98 -6.30
N ILE A 43 10.51 -26.06 -6.84
CA ILE A 43 11.85 -26.42 -7.28
C ILE A 43 12.58 -26.77 -5.98
N SER A 44 12.63 -28.06 -5.65
CA SER A 44 13.46 -28.63 -4.58
C SER A 44 14.94 -28.72 -5.00
N GLY A 45 15.27 -28.20 -6.18
CA GLY A 45 16.64 -27.95 -6.62
C GLY A 45 17.03 -26.47 -6.46
N PRO A 46 18.34 -26.17 -6.35
CA PRO A 46 18.82 -24.80 -6.29
C PRO A 46 18.38 -24.01 -7.53
N TRP A 47 18.00 -22.75 -7.30
CA TRP A 47 17.69 -21.79 -8.35
C TRP A 47 18.86 -21.72 -9.34
N VAL A 48 18.61 -22.06 -10.60
CA VAL A 48 19.63 -22.04 -11.64
C VAL A 48 19.90 -20.58 -12.03
N LEU A 49 20.94 -20.01 -11.42
CA LEU A 49 21.62 -18.82 -11.95
C LEU A 49 22.23 -19.17 -13.33
N PRO A 50 22.39 -18.19 -14.24
CA PRO A 50 23.18 -18.41 -15.46
C PRO A 50 24.53 -18.95 -15.02
N GLU A 51 24.96 -20.08 -15.59
CA GLU A 51 26.16 -20.85 -15.25
C GLU A 51 27.16 -20.02 -14.44
N ALA A 52 27.04 -20.11 -13.11
CA ALA A 52 28.15 -19.74 -12.25
C ALA A 52 29.31 -20.61 -12.74
N GLU A 53 30.43 -19.96 -13.03
CA GLU A 53 31.67 -20.64 -13.41
C GLU A 53 31.86 -21.90 -12.56
N LYS A 54 32.16 -23.00 -13.27
CA LYS A 54 32.28 -24.36 -12.73
C LYS A 54 32.91 -24.36 -11.33
N ASP A 55 32.10 -24.82 -10.38
CA ASP A 55 32.45 -25.45 -9.10
C ASP A 55 33.64 -24.82 -8.35
N PRO A 56 33.44 -23.73 -7.61
CA PRO A 56 34.50 -23.19 -6.77
C PRO A 56 34.67 -24.08 -5.54
N ALA A 57 35.89 -24.14 -5.00
CA ALA A 57 36.20 -24.88 -3.77
C ALA A 57 35.18 -24.56 -2.64
N PRO A 58 34.82 -25.55 -1.79
CA PRO A 58 33.86 -25.33 -0.71
C PRO A 58 34.27 -24.17 0.19
N TRP A 59 33.30 -23.46 0.75
CA TRP A 59 33.56 -22.36 1.67
C TRP A 59 34.19 -22.89 2.96
N LEU A 60 35.38 -22.41 3.29
CA LEU A 60 36.02 -22.76 4.56
C LEU A 60 35.34 -22.00 5.71
N PRO A 61 35.35 -22.54 6.96
CA PRO A 61 34.76 -21.83 8.11
C PRO A 61 35.31 -20.41 8.30
N LYS A 62 36.63 -20.23 8.19
CA LYS A 62 37.28 -18.91 8.29
C LYS A 62 36.85 -17.94 7.19
N GLU A 63 36.58 -18.47 6.00
CA GLU A 63 36.12 -17.67 4.86
C GLU A 63 34.66 -17.25 5.05
N THR A 64 33.83 -18.15 5.60
CA THR A 64 32.44 -17.85 5.99
C THR A 64 32.38 -16.78 7.09
N GLU A 65 33.23 -16.88 8.12
CA GLU A 65 33.36 -15.86 9.16
C GLU A 65 33.81 -14.51 8.57
N ALA A 66 34.76 -14.52 7.64
CA ALA A 66 35.22 -13.34 6.94
C ALA A 66 34.10 -12.70 6.10
N LEU A 67 33.28 -13.50 5.42
CA LEU A 67 32.09 -13.06 4.69
C LEU A 67 31.07 -12.41 5.63
N VAL A 68 30.76 -13.06 6.76
CA VAL A 68 29.82 -12.51 7.75
C VAL A 68 30.33 -11.18 8.30
N SER A 69 31.62 -11.09 8.61
CA SER A 69 32.26 -9.85 9.04
C SER A 69 32.23 -8.76 7.97
N ALA A 70 32.48 -9.11 6.70
CA ALA A 70 32.44 -8.16 5.59
C ALA A 70 31.03 -7.68 5.27
N VAL A 71 30.03 -8.55 5.34
CA VAL A 71 28.61 -8.16 5.16
C VAL A 71 28.13 -7.28 6.31
N ARG A 72 28.60 -7.52 7.55
CA ARG A 72 28.30 -6.65 8.69
C ARG A 72 28.93 -5.25 8.56
N SER A 73 30.10 -5.14 7.94
CA SER A 73 30.80 -3.85 7.78
C SER A 73 30.34 -3.07 6.55
N CYS A 74 30.11 -3.74 5.43
CA CYS A 74 29.75 -3.13 4.14
C CYS A 74 28.23 -3.11 3.85
N GLY A 75 27.44 -3.90 4.58
CA GLY A 75 26.04 -4.17 4.27
C GLY A 75 25.87 -5.24 3.18
N HIS A 76 24.72 -5.94 3.21
CA HIS A 76 24.39 -7.04 2.31
C HIS A 76 23.92 -6.61 0.90
N LEU A 77 24.09 -5.33 0.55
CA LEU A 77 23.77 -4.76 -0.75
C LEU A 77 25.02 -4.27 -1.51
N GLY A 78 26.16 -4.10 -0.81
CA GLY A 78 27.43 -3.66 -1.37
C GLY A 78 28.35 -4.82 -1.74
N TRP A 79 27.92 -5.73 -2.63
CA TRP A 79 28.64 -6.98 -2.88
C TRP A 79 30.04 -6.82 -3.48
N ALA A 80 30.27 -5.77 -4.28
CA ALA A 80 31.60 -5.38 -4.73
C ALA A 80 32.55 -5.06 -3.55
N ALA A 81 32.05 -4.34 -2.53
CA ALA A 81 32.83 -4.00 -1.34
C ALA A 81 33.04 -5.21 -0.42
N VAL A 82 32.03 -6.10 -0.31
CA VAL A 82 32.15 -7.38 0.40
C VAL A 82 33.20 -8.28 -0.27
N GLN A 83 33.17 -8.38 -1.61
CA GLN A 83 34.17 -9.09 -2.40
C GLN A 83 35.57 -8.53 -2.14
N GLN A 84 35.75 -7.21 -2.27
CA GLN A 84 37.05 -6.57 -2.10
C GLN A 84 37.63 -6.82 -0.70
N GLN A 85 36.79 -6.84 0.34
CA GLN A 85 37.22 -7.20 1.69
C GLN A 85 37.62 -8.68 1.81
N LEU A 86 36.89 -9.59 1.17
CA LEU A 86 37.26 -11.01 1.14
C LEU A 86 38.58 -11.23 0.39
N GLU A 87 38.76 -10.58 -0.75
CA GLU A 87 40.01 -10.63 -1.53
C GLU A 87 41.20 -10.08 -0.73
N SER A 88 41.01 -8.98 0.01
CA SER A 88 42.05 -8.42 0.89
C SER A 88 42.47 -9.37 2.01
N LYS A 89 41.60 -10.33 2.37
CA LYS A 89 41.87 -11.40 3.35
C LYS A 89 42.37 -12.70 2.70
N GLY A 90 42.65 -12.68 1.40
CA GLY A 90 43.16 -13.82 0.63
C GLY A 90 42.08 -14.77 0.11
N PHE A 91 40.80 -14.38 0.14
CA PHE A 91 39.69 -15.19 -0.32
C PHE A 91 39.18 -14.70 -1.68
N ALA A 92 39.54 -15.42 -2.75
CA ALA A 92 39.10 -15.09 -4.11
C ALA A 92 37.69 -15.64 -4.36
N ARG A 93 36.67 -14.79 -4.16
CA ARG A 93 35.26 -15.10 -4.43
C ARG A 93 34.66 -14.02 -5.32
N THR A 94 33.71 -14.37 -6.16
CA THR A 94 32.95 -13.38 -6.93
C THR A 94 31.82 -12.78 -6.08
N GLU A 95 31.30 -11.61 -6.47
CA GLU A 95 30.12 -11.01 -5.82
C GLU A 95 28.94 -11.99 -5.70
N VAL A 96 28.69 -12.76 -6.77
CA VAL A 96 27.61 -13.74 -6.84
C VAL A 96 27.84 -14.89 -5.85
N GLN A 97 29.08 -15.37 -5.72
CA GLN A 97 29.42 -16.41 -4.74
C GLN A 97 29.21 -15.92 -3.31
N CYS A 98 29.61 -14.67 -3.02
CA CYS A 98 29.39 -14.03 -1.71
C CYS A 98 27.90 -13.91 -1.38
N GLN A 99 27.08 -13.50 -2.35
CA GLN A 99 25.62 -13.42 -2.22
C GLN A 99 24.99 -14.77 -1.88
N VAL A 100 25.37 -15.82 -2.63
CA VAL A 100 24.82 -17.16 -2.46
C VAL A 100 25.19 -17.71 -1.09
N GLN A 101 26.46 -17.60 -0.68
CA GLN A 101 26.89 -18.10 0.61
C GLN A 101 26.24 -17.33 1.76
N TRP A 102 26.15 -16.00 1.66
CA TRP A 102 25.51 -15.20 2.69
C TRP A 102 24.08 -15.65 2.93
N ARG A 103 23.30 -15.90 1.87
CA ARG A 103 21.93 -16.41 1.98
C ARG A 103 21.85 -17.77 2.67
N GLN A 104 22.85 -18.64 2.48
CA GLN A 104 22.90 -19.95 3.14
C GLN A 104 23.18 -19.81 4.64
N VAL A 105 24.06 -18.90 5.04
CA VAL A 105 24.48 -18.75 6.44
C VAL A 105 23.66 -17.73 7.24
N SER A 106 22.92 -16.84 6.56
CA SER A 106 22.05 -15.85 7.20
C SER A 106 20.65 -16.37 7.49
N GLN A 107 20.27 -17.52 6.94
CA GLN A 107 19.02 -18.17 7.32
C GLN A 107 19.19 -18.80 8.71
N PRO A 108 18.27 -18.54 9.66
CA PRO A 108 18.36 -19.16 10.98
C PRO A 108 18.28 -20.68 10.85
N LEU A 109 19.23 -21.39 11.49
CA LEU A 109 19.15 -22.83 11.76
C LEU A 109 17.99 -23.10 12.73
N SER A 110 16.75 -22.99 12.24
CA SER A 110 15.54 -23.45 12.94
C SER A 110 14.46 -23.84 11.95
N THR A 111 14.77 -24.81 11.08
CA THR A 111 13.76 -25.61 10.36
C THR A 111 14.24 -27.04 10.23
N THR A 112 14.74 -27.64 11.33
CA THR A 112 14.98 -29.09 11.38
C THR A 112 13.72 -29.88 11.74
N ASP A 113 12.58 -29.23 11.97
CA ASP A 113 11.26 -29.85 11.88
C ASP A 113 10.74 -29.76 10.44
N VAL A 114 11.50 -30.32 9.50
CA VAL A 114 10.92 -30.77 8.23
C VAL A 114 10.41 -32.17 8.51
N ILE A 115 9.09 -32.29 8.62
CA ILE A 115 8.39 -33.56 8.48
C ILE A 115 8.93 -34.23 7.22
N ASP A 116 9.65 -35.34 7.40
CA ASP A 116 10.05 -36.23 6.33
C ASP A 116 8.77 -36.87 5.78
N LEU A 117 8.13 -36.18 4.84
CA LEU A 117 6.94 -36.68 4.16
C LEU A 117 7.38 -37.85 3.29
N SER A 118 7.31 -39.05 3.87
CA SER A 118 7.37 -40.29 3.11
C SER A 118 6.30 -40.28 2.02
N ALA A 119 6.50 -41.04 0.94
CA ALA A 119 5.51 -41.17 -0.15
C ALA A 119 4.09 -41.60 0.31
N ALA A 120 3.96 -42.09 1.55
CA ALA A 120 2.67 -42.39 2.18
C ALA A 120 1.88 -41.13 2.59
N ASP A 121 2.55 -40.01 2.94
CA ASP A 121 1.88 -38.77 3.34
C ASP A 121 1.42 -37.91 2.16
N GLU A 122 2.03 -38.06 0.97
CA GLU A 122 1.50 -37.46 -0.26
C GLU A 122 0.14 -38.06 -0.67
N THR A 123 -0.10 -39.33 -0.33
CA THR A 123 -1.39 -39.99 -0.59
C THR A 123 -2.45 -39.47 0.39
N LYS A 124 -2.08 -39.26 1.66
CA LYS A 124 -2.97 -38.63 2.65
C LYS A 124 -3.32 -37.18 2.32
N LEU A 125 -2.39 -36.35 1.82
CA LEU A 125 -2.70 -34.97 1.40
C LEU A 125 -3.62 -34.90 0.18
N ARG A 126 -3.67 -35.95 -0.65
CA ARG A 126 -4.67 -36.08 -1.73
C ARG A 126 -6.02 -36.59 -1.25
N GLU A 127 -6.05 -37.37 -0.18
CA GLU A 127 -7.26 -37.98 0.38
C GLU A 127 -7.93 -37.11 1.45
N THR A 128 -7.17 -36.29 2.19
CA THR A 128 -7.71 -35.24 3.05
C THR A 128 -8.12 -34.07 2.16
N GLY A 129 -9.33 -34.15 1.63
CA GLY A 129 -9.97 -33.13 0.79
C GLY A 129 -10.19 -31.79 1.49
N ASP A 130 -9.13 -31.15 1.98
CA ASP A 130 -9.15 -29.71 2.19
C ASP A 130 -9.02 -29.02 0.82
N GLY A 131 -10.11 -29.12 0.06
CA GLY A 131 -10.30 -28.49 -1.24
C GLY A 131 -10.24 -26.96 -1.18
N THR A 132 -9.97 -26.33 -0.03
CA THR A 132 -9.93 -24.88 0.09
C THR A 132 -8.73 -24.28 -0.64
N VAL A 133 -7.56 -24.91 -0.59
CA VAL A 133 -6.36 -24.39 -1.28
C VAL A 133 -6.52 -24.57 -2.79
N GLY A 134 -6.90 -25.77 -3.24
CA GLY A 134 -7.17 -26.05 -4.66
C GLY A 134 -8.27 -25.17 -5.26
N ARG A 135 -9.39 -24.97 -4.53
CA ARG A 135 -10.45 -24.05 -4.95
C ARG A 135 -10.00 -22.60 -4.98
N ARG A 136 -9.20 -22.13 -4.01
CA ARG A 136 -8.66 -20.75 -4.03
C ARG A 136 -7.79 -20.51 -5.27
N TRP A 137 -6.98 -21.48 -5.69
CA TRP A 137 -6.14 -21.37 -6.89
C TRP A 137 -6.94 -21.49 -8.18
N GLN A 138 -7.87 -22.45 -8.28
CA GLN A 138 -8.75 -22.59 -9.44
C GLN A 138 -9.63 -21.34 -9.63
N TRP A 139 -10.16 -20.80 -8.53
CA TRP A 139 -10.91 -19.54 -8.53
C TRP A 139 -10.05 -18.36 -9.00
N ARG A 140 -8.77 -18.30 -8.58
CA ARG A 140 -7.82 -17.29 -9.06
C ARG A 140 -7.55 -17.42 -10.56
N ASP A 141 -7.38 -18.63 -11.07
CA ASP A 141 -7.13 -18.87 -12.51
C ASP A 141 -8.36 -18.58 -13.37
N GLU A 142 -9.56 -18.96 -12.92
CA GLU A 142 -10.83 -18.63 -13.59
C GLU A 142 -11.08 -17.12 -13.60
N ALA A 143 -10.77 -16.42 -12.50
CA ALA A 143 -10.86 -14.96 -12.42
C ALA A 143 -9.89 -14.26 -13.38
N ILE A 144 -8.63 -14.69 -13.45
CA ILE A 144 -7.62 -14.14 -14.39
C ILE A 144 -8.07 -14.37 -15.86
N ASN A 145 -8.63 -15.54 -16.18
CA ASN A 145 -9.11 -15.84 -17.53
C ASN A 145 -10.34 -15.00 -17.91
N ALA A 146 -11.31 -14.85 -17.00
CA ALA A 146 -12.48 -13.99 -17.22
C ALA A 146 -12.07 -12.51 -17.37
N GLU A 147 -11.09 -12.04 -16.60
CA GLU A 147 -10.51 -10.70 -16.70
C GLU A 147 -9.83 -10.47 -18.05
N MET A 148 -9.01 -11.44 -18.51
CA MET A 148 -8.42 -11.36 -19.85
C MET A 148 -9.49 -11.28 -20.93
N GLN A 149 -10.58 -12.03 -20.81
CA GLN A 149 -11.70 -11.94 -21.76
C GLN A 149 -12.42 -10.58 -21.68
N LEU A 150 -12.59 -9.99 -20.49
CA LEU A 150 -13.19 -8.66 -20.33
C LEU A 150 -12.29 -7.56 -20.93
N LEU A 151 -10.98 -7.60 -20.66
CA LEU A 151 -10.01 -6.65 -21.21
C LEU A 151 -9.83 -6.79 -22.73
N LEU A 152 -9.92 -8.02 -23.25
CA LEU A 152 -9.85 -8.29 -24.69
C LEU A 152 -11.17 -7.99 -25.41
N SER A 153 -12.31 -8.02 -24.70
CA SER A 153 -13.62 -7.67 -25.26
C SER A 153 -14.00 -6.20 -25.10
N SER A 154 -13.37 -5.47 -24.16
CA SER A 154 -13.53 -4.01 -23.98
C SER A 154 -12.78 -3.21 -25.04
N ASP A 155 -12.78 -3.67 -26.29
CA ASP A 155 -11.95 -3.17 -27.38
C ASP A 155 -12.47 -1.84 -27.99
N SER A 156 -13.22 -1.01 -27.25
CA SER A 156 -14.09 -0.02 -27.89
C SER A 156 -14.13 1.41 -27.34
N GLU A 157 -13.08 1.94 -26.71
CA GLU A 157 -12.95 3.40 -26.61
C GLU A 157 -11.49 3.81 -26.34
N ARG A 158 -10.89 4.47 -27.35
CA ARG A 158 -9.67 5.27 -27.13
C ARG A 158 -10.04 6.40 -26.19
N VAL A 159 -9.25 6.60 -25.14
CA VAL A 159 -9.42 7.75 -24.25
C VAL A 159 -8.63 8.90 -24.85
N GLU A 160 -9.31 9.96 -25.23
CA GLU A 160 -8.65 11.15 -25.77
C GLU A 160 -7.86 11.87 -24.67
N LEU A 161 -6.73 12.49 -25.02
CA LEU A 161 -5.89 13.20 -24.02
C LEU A 161 -6.67 14.28 -23.26
N GLN A 162 -7.69 14.87 -23.88
CA GLN A 162 -8.55 15.89 -23.27
C GLN A 162 -9.48 15.34 -22.18
N GLU A 163 -9.74 14.03 -22.20
CA GLU A 163 -10.56 13.34 -21.20
C GLU A 163 -9.75 13.02 -19.93
N LEU A 164 -8.43 12.86 -20.07
CA LEU A 164 -7.52 12.68 -18.95
C LEU A 164 -7.42 13.93 -18.08
N GLY A 165 -7.20 13.68 -16.79
CA GLY A 165 -6.87 14.68 -15.79
C GLY A 165 -5.47 15.28 -15.98
N THR A 166 -5.15 16.28 -15.16
CA THR A 166 -3.84 16.96 -15.21
C THR A 166 -2.83 16.43 -14.19
N GLY A 167 -3.32 15.67 -13.20
CA GLY A 167 -2.51 14.99 -12.21
C GLY A 167 -3.23 13.79 -11.62
N LEU A 168 -2.46 12.95 -10.94
CA LEU A 168 -2.90 11.74 -10.28
C LEU A 168 -3.28 12.04 -8.83
N ILE A 169 -4.49 11.63 -8.45
CA ILE A 169 -4.96 11.67 -7.05
C ILE A 169 -4.72 10.34 -6.32
N VAL A 170 -4.38 9.28 -7.06
CA VAL A 170 -3.87 7.99 -6.58
C VAL A 170 -2.96 7.43 -7.67
N PHE A 171 -1.87 6.74 -7.31
CA PHE A 171 -1.01 6.09 -8.29
C PHE A 171 -0.36 4.82 -7.74
N SER A 172 -0.17 3.80 -8.58
CA SER A 172 0.68 2.67 -8.24
C SER A 172 2.14 3.06 -8.44
N PRO A 173 3.07 2.68 -7.54
CA PRO A 173 4.51 2.81 -7.79
C PRO A 173 4.99 2.11 -9.09
N LEU A 174 4.20 1.18 -9.64
CA LEU A 174 4.49 0.56 -10.93
C LEU A 174 4.21 1.49 -12.11
N LEU A 175 3.32 2.48 -11.95
CA LEU A 175 2.98 3.42 -13.02
C LEU A 175 4.16 4.29 -13.40
N SER A 176 4.94 4.77 -12.43
CA SER A 176 6.16 5.52 -12.71
C SER A 176 7.16 4.71 -13.52
N CYS A 177 7.36 3.44 -13.18
CA CYS A 177 8.25 2.53 -13.92
C CYS A 177 7.77 2.32 -15.37
N TYR A 178 6.45 2.22 -15.57
CA TYR A 178 5.87 2.13 -16.91
C TYR A 178 6.10 3.42 -17.71
N LEU A 179 5.84 4.57 -17.11
CA LEU A 179 5.97 5.87 -17.78
C LEU A 179 7.43 6.28 -18.05
N SER A 180 8.38 5.90 -17.18
CA SER A 180 9.79 6.28 -17.31
C SER A 180 10.57 5.47 -18.36
N SER A 181 10.07 4.31 -18.76
CA SER A 181 10.77 3.45 -19.72
C SER A 181 10.71 4.01 -21.15
N ALA A 182 11.81 4.62 -21.61
CA ALA A 182 11.98 5.12 -22.98
C ALA A 182 12.01 4.00 -24.05
N SER A 183 11.96 2.72 -23.67
CA SER A 183 11.89 1.60 -24.61
C SER A 183 11.12 0.42 -24.02
N ILE A 184 9.86 0.28 -24.44
CA ILE A 184 8.96 -0.84 -24.13
C ILE A 184 9.47 -2.18 -24.73
N SER A 185 10.57 -2.15 -25.50
CA SER A 185 11.14 -3.34 -26.14
C SER A 185 11.67 -4.40 -25.16
N HIS A 186 11.94 -4.03 -23.92
CA HIS A 186 12.35 -4.95 -22.85
C HIS A 186 11.63 -4.61 -21.54
N PRO A 187 10.63 -5.40 -21.07
CA PRO A 187 10.08 -5.23 -19.73
C PRO A 187 11.23 -5.43 -18.73
N PRO A 188 11.61 -4.40 -17.98
CA PRO A 188 12.86 -4.42 -17.25
C PRO A 188 12.70 -5.22 -15.96
N SER A 189 13.47 -6.30 -15.85
CA SER A 189 13.52 -7.16 -14.66
C SER A 189 14.13 -6.49 -13.43
N THR A 190 14.62 -5.25 -13.54
CA THR A 190 15.46 -4.55 -12.56
C THR A 190 15.21 -3.03 -12.43
N LEU A 191 14.15 -2.45 -13.02
CA LEU A 191 13.96 -0.98 -13.02
C LEU A 191 13.44 -0.37 -11.72
N LEU A 192 12.83 -1.17 -10.84
CA LEU A 192 12.35 -0.67 -9.54
C LEU A 192 13.49 0.01 -8.76
N PRO A 193 14.69 -0.60 -8.59
CA PRO A 193 15.83 0.04 -7.93
C PRO A 193 16.20 1.42 -8.46
N GLU A 194 16.38 1.61 -9.77
CA GLU A 194 16.91 2.87 -10.31
C GLU A 194 15.87 4.01 -10.23
N THR A 195 14.62 3.75 -10.60
CA THR A 195 13.55 4.76 -10.50
C THR A 195 13.23 5.10 -9.03
N ILE A 196 13.26 4.11 -8.12
CA ILE A 196 13.08 4.34 -6.67
C ILE A 196 14.24 5.13 -6.08
N GLN A 197 15.47 4.92 -6.58
CA GLN A 197 16.66 5.64 -6.10
C GLN A 197 16.70 7.10 -6.56
N GLU A 198 16.02 7.43 -7.65
CA GLU A 198 15.93 8.79 -8.19
C GLU A 198 14.69 9.55 -7.70
N ASP A 199 13.58 8.85 -7.44
CA ASP A 199 12.33 9.43 -6.94
C ASP A 199 12.01 8.91 -5.53
N PHE A 200 12.45 9.69 -4.54
CA PHE A 200 12.31 9.33 -3.14
C PHE A 200 10.86 9.20 -2.66
N LEU A 201 9.89 9.89 -3.28
CA LEU A 201 8.47 9.76 -2.92
C LEU A 201 7.88 8.42 -3.40
N ILE A 202 8.31 7.95 -4.57
CA ILE A 202 7.99 6.59 -5.03
C ILE A 202 8.64 5.56 -4.10
N GLY A 203 9.86 5.80 -3.66
CA GLY A 203 10.53 4.99 -2.65
C GLY A 203 9.75 4.91 -1.33
N LEU A 204 9.27 6.05 -0.81
CA LEU A 204 8.40 6.08 0.37
C LEU A 204 7.08 5.32 0.16
N SER A 205 6.53 5.37 -1.06
CA SER A 205 5.34 4.58 -1.41
C SER A 205 5.60 3.07 -1.36
N ALA A 206 6.79 2.63 -1.79
CA ALA A 206 7.22 1.25 -1.64
C ALA A 206 7.41 0.86 -0.15
N PHE A 207 8.00 1.73 0.65
CA PHE A 207 8.18 1.55 2.10
C PHE A 207 6.85 1.32 2.83
N PHE A 208 5.84 2.16 2.55
CA PHE A 208 4.50 2.02 3.14
C PHE A 208 3.60 0.98 2.45
N ARG A 209 4.09 0.37 1.36
CA ARG A 209 3.33 -0.53 0.47
C ARG A 209 2.00 0.09 0.03
N THR A 210 2.01 1.40 -0.21
CA THR A 210 0.82 2.18 -0.53
C THR A 210 1.21 3.45 -1.28
N PRO A 211 0.37 3.94 -2.21
CA PRO A 211 0.59 5.25 -2.83
C PRO A 211 0.73 6.36 -1.79
N MET A 212 1.79 7.18 -1.89
CA MET A 212 2.03 8.32 -0.99
C MET A 212 1.93 9.63 -1.77
N ILE A 213 1.04 10.52 -1.34
CA ILE A 213 0.85 11.86 -1.90
C ILE A 213 0.97 12.87 -0.76
N ASP A 214 2.03 13.68 -0.78
CA ASP A 214 2.30 14.66 0.27
C ASP A 214 1.31 15.82 0.20
N ARG A 215 0.41 15.91 1.18
CA ARG A 215 -0.61 16.95 1.30
C ARG A 215 -0.05 18.32 1.68
N THR A 216 1.22 18.42 2.08
CA THR A 216 1.93 19.70 2.23
C THR A 216 2.44 20.23 0.88
N GLY A 217 2.54 19.36 -0.14
CA GLY A 217 3.02 19.68 -1.47
C GLY A 217 4.54 19.89 -1.59
N LEU A 218 5.32 19.65 -0.54
CA LEU A 218 6.78 19.80 -0.55
C LEU A 218 7.44 18.66 -1.32
N LEU A 219 7.17 17.41 -0.96
CA LEU A 219 7.76 16.21 -1.56
C LEU A 219 7.25 15.98 -2.99
N ASN A 220 6.00 16.38 -3.28
CA ASN A 220 5.41 16.23 -4.61
C ASN A 220 6.19 16.99 -5.69
N LYS A 221 6.94 18.05 -5.33
CA LYS A 221 7.66 18.90 -6.29
C LYS A 221 8.74 18.16 -7.07
N ASP A 222 9.38 17.21 -6.40
CA ASP A 222 10.49 16.42 -6.97
C ASP A 222 10.05 15.02 -7.42
N CYS A 223 8.77 14.68 -7.26
CA CYS A 223 8.22 13.47 -7.84
C CYS A 223 8.15 13.58 -9.37
N SER A 224 8.55 12.51 -10.06
CA SER A 224 8.45 12.36 -11.51
C SER A 224 7.01 12.44 -12.03
N LEU A 225 6.05 12.07 -11.18
CA LEU A 225 4.62 12.14 -11.47
C LEU A 225 4.03 13.51 -11.14
N ARG A 226 3.04 13.93 -11.93
CA ARG A 226 2.13 15.03 -11.59
C ARG A 226 1.09 14.49 -10.63
N LEU A 227 1.19 14.90 -9.38
CA LEU A 227 0.29 14.49 -8.31
C LEU A 227 -0.65 15.65 -7.97
N THR A 228 -1.92 15.35 -7.76
CA THR A 228 -2.95 16.30 -7.36
C THR A 228 -3.33 16.04 -5.90
N VAL A 229 -3.25 17.08 -5.07
CA VAL A 229 -3.68 17.06 -3.67
C VAL A 229 -5.16 17.49 -3.62
N LEU A 230 -6.04 16.59 -3.17
CA LEU A 230 -7.46 16.84 -2.99
C LEU A 230 -7.75 17.59 -1.69
N GLU A 231 -7.09 17.15 -0.62
CA GLU A 231 -7.26 17.68 0.73
C GLU A 231 -5.90 18.12 1.24
N PRO A 232 -5.53 19.41 1.14
CA PRO A 232 -4.31 19.92 1.74
C PRO A 232 -4.23 19.64 3.25
N MET A 233 -3.03 19.70 3.82
CA MET A 233 -2.89 19.67 5.28
C MET A 233 -3.54 20.93 5.89
N PRO A 234 -4.44 20.80 6.87
CA PRO A 234 -4.95 21.96 7.58
C PRO A 234 -3.84 22.61 8.42
N ASP A 235 -3.89 23.93 8.55
CA ASP A 235 -3.00 24.64 9.47
C ASP A 235 -3.37 24.29 10.92
N LYS A 236 -2.36 24.17 11.80
CA LYS A 236 -2.59 23.88 13.21
C LYS A 236 -3.34 25.03 13.88
N ASP A 237 -4.47 24.72 14.50
CA ASP A 237 -5.14 25.64 15.42
C ASP A 237 -4.50 25.53 16.83
N PRO A 238 -3.76 26.54 17.30
CA PRO A 238 -3.14 26.51 18.62
C PRO A 238 -4.16 26.56 19.77
N SER A 239 -5.41 26.93 19.49
CA SER A 239 -6.50 27.01 20.48
C SER A 239 -7.33 25.73 20.58
N PHE A 240 -7.10 24.75 19.70
CA PHE A 240 -7.85 23.51 19.72
C PHE A 240 -7.61 22.71 21.01
N CYS A 241 -8.66 22.52 21.79
CA CYS A 241 -8.62 21.78 23.06
C CYS A 241 -9.76 20.77 23.22
N THR A 242 -10.50 20.48 22.15
CA THR A 242 -11.65 19.57 22.19
C THR A 242 -11.18 18.13 22.46
N PRO A 243 -11.71 17.45 23.49
CA PRO A 243 -11.34 16.07 23.79
C PRO A 243 -11.88 15.11 22.72
N LEU A 244 -11.23 13.94 22.56
CA LEU A 244 -11.57 12.98 21.50
C LEU A 244 -13.05 12.59 21.53
N GLY A 245 -13.60 12.28 22.71
CA GLY A 245 -15.01 11.89 22.86
C GLY A 245 -15.96 12.95 22.31
N ALA A 246 -15.71 14.23 22.60
CA ALA A 246 -16.53 15.33 22.06
C ALA A 246 -16.39 15.48 20.53
N VAL A 247 -15.20 15.22 19.96
CA VAL A 247 -15.03 15.17 18.50
C VAL A 247 -15.82 14.01 17.88
N MET A 248 -15.77 12.83 18.50
CA MET A 248 -16.52 11.64 18.07
C MET A 248 -18.04 11.89 18.12
N ASP A 249 -18.55 12.42 19.24
CA ASP A 249 -19.97 12.73 19.44
C ASP A 249 -20.45 13.80 18.46
N GLY A 250 -19.66 14.87 18.27
CA GLY A 250 -19.97 15.92 17.31
C GLY A 250 -20.09 15.38 15.89
N ARG A 251 -19.17 14.51 15.48
CA ARG A 251 -19.21 13.86 14.16
C ARG A 251 -20.40 12.91 14.00
N ALA A 252 -20.71 12.12 15.03
CA ALA A 252 -21.87 11.23 15.02
C ALA A 252 -23.17 12.02 14.84
N LYS A 253 -23.32 13.11 15.60
CA LYS A 253 -24.46 14.04 15.49
C LYS A 253 -24.59 14.64 14.10
N GLU A 254 -23.50 15.13 13.51
CA GLU A 254 -23.50 15.68 12.14
C GLU A 254 -24.00 14.66 11.10
N LEU A 255 -23.51 13.41 11.17
CA LEU A 255 -23.93 12.35 10.23
C LEU A 255 -25.40 11.98 10.39
N ILE A 256 -25.89 11.93 11.63
CA ILE A 256 -27.29 11.69 11.98
C ILE A 256 -28.18 12.80 11.41
N GLU A 257 -27.84 14.06 11.66
CA GLU A 257 -28.57 15.23 11.15
C GLU A 257 -28.56 15.26 9.61
N ARG A 258 -27.42 14.95 9.00
CA ARG A 258 -27.28 14.84 7.55
C ARG A 258 -28.19 13.76 6.97
N ALA A 259 -28.25 12.57 7.60
CA ALA A 259 -29.09 11.48 7.15
C ALA A 259 -30.59 11.82 7.27
N GLN A 260 -30.98 12.48 8.36
CA GLN A 260 -32.34 13.00 8.54
C GLN A 260 -32.71 14.04 7.49
N ALA A 261 -31.84 15.01 7.23
CA ALA A 261 -32.06 16.05 6.23
C ALA A 261 -32.21 15.46 4.82
N GLN A 262 -31.44 14.41 4.50
CA GLN A 262 -31.49 13.71 3.22
C GLN A 262 -32.57 12.61 3.16
N ARG A 263 -33.27 12.35 4.27
CA ARG A 263 -34.25 11.26 4.42
C ARG A 263 -33.70 9.90 3.99
N CYS A 264 -32.46 9.63 4.39
CA CYS A 264 -31.75 8.39 4.08
C CYS A 264 -31.33 7.66 5.35
N LYS A 265 -30.97 6.38 5.20
CA LYS A 265 -30.38 5.57 6.28
C LYS A 265 -28.88 5.77 6.36
N LEU A 266 -28.32 5.61 7.57
CA LEU A 266 -26.88 5.41 7.74
C LEU A 266 -26.57 3.93 7.59
N GLU A 267 -25.64 3.58 6.71
CA GLU A 267 -25.16 2.21 6.53
C GLU A 267 -23.72 2.12 7.03
N VAL A 268 -23.52 1.50 8.19
CA VAL A 268 -22.23 1.42 8.87
C VAL A 268 -21.53 0.13 8.48
N LEU A 269 -20.30 0.24 7.99
CA LEU A 269 -19.43 -0.91 7.75
C LEU A 269 -18.66 -1.25 9.01
N TRP A 270 -19.15 -2.25 9.75
CA TRP A 270 -18.54 -2.67 11.00
C TRP A 270 -17.58 -3.83 10.76
N SER A 271 -16.34 -3.65 11.22
CA SER A 271 -15.26 -4.65 11.07
C SER A 271 -14.91 -5.37 12.37
N GLY A 272 -15.55 -5.05 13.50
CA GLY A 272 -15.11 -5.50 14.83
C GLY A 272 -13.84 -4.81 15.36
N GLY A 273 -13.07 -4.18 14.48
CA GLY A 273 -11.89 -3.40 14.85
C GLY A 273 -12.18 -2.12 15.64
N ILE A 274 -11.13 -1.55 16.21
CA ILE A 274 -11.17 -0.38 17.12
C ILE A 274 -11.88 0.82 16.44
N ASP A 275 -11.55 1.10 15.18
CA ASP A 275 -12.04 2.29 14.47
C ASP A 275 -13.54 2.20 14.16
N SER A 276 -13.97 1.09 13.57
CA SER A 276 -15.39 0.90 13.25
C SER A 276 -16.25 0.73 14.50
N THR A 277 -15.70 0.15 15.57
CA THR A 277 -16.43 -0.01 16.83
C THR A 277 -16.59 1.33 17.55
N SER A 278 -15.53 2.14 17.65
CA SER A 278 -15.62 3.47 18.28
C SER A 278 -16.57 4.41 17.52
N LEU A 279 -16.55 4.38 16.18
CA LEU A 279 -17.54 5.04 15.32
C LEU A 279 -18.97 4.61 15.68
N LEU A 280 -19.22 3.30 15.75
CA LEU A 280 -20.56 2.76 16.01
C LEU A 280 -21.02 3.10 17.43
N VAL A 281 -20.11 3.04 18.40
CA VAL A 281 -20.34 3.53 19.77
C VAL A 281 -20.77 5.00 19.76
N ALA A 282 -20.09 5.88 19.02
CA ALA A 282 -20.45 7.30 18.96
C ALA A 282 -21.86 7.52 18.37
N LEU A 283 -22.22 6.78 17.31
CA LEU A 283 -23.57 6.82 16.76
C LEU A 283 -24.62 6.33 17.77
N LEU A 284 -24.37 5.21 18.44
CA LEU A 284 -25.28 4.64 19.43
C LEU A 284 -25.45 5.55 20.65
N GLN A 285 -24.38 6.16 21.16
CA GLN A 285 -24.46 7.12 22.26
C GLN A 285 -25.25 8.37 21.86
N THR A 286 -25.08 8.85 20.64
CA THR A 286 -25.80 10.04 20.16
C THR A 286 -27.29 9.76 19.98
N LEU A 287 -27.66 8.59 19.44
CA LEU A 287 -29.05 8.20 19.25
C LEU A 287 -29.74 7.78 20.55
N PHE A 288 -29.00 7.11 21.44
CA PHE A 288 -29.53 6.48 22.65
C PHE A 288 -28.72 6.94 23.88
N PRO A 289 -28.76 8.24 24.25
CA PRO A 289 -27.87 8.82 25.27
C PRO A 289 -28.02 8.14 26.64
N ASP A 290 -29.23 7.68 26.98
CA ASP A 290 -29.52 7.04 28.26
C ASP A 290 -29.28 5.51 28.27
N TRP A 291 -29.08 4.91 27.10
CA TRP A 291 -28.93 3.46 26.95
C TRP A 291 -27.47 3.03 27.07
N ARG A 292 -27.23 1.94 27.81
CA ARG A 292 -25.91 1.29 27.92
C ARG A 292 -26.10 -0.23 28.07
N PRO A 293 -25.19 -1.06 27.53
CA PRO A 293 -25.35 -2.52 27.55
C PRO A 293 -25.30 -3.16 28.94
N TRP A 294 -24.61 -2.56 29.93
CA TRP A 294 -24.61 -3.07 31.33
C TRP A 294 -25.76 -2.53 32.18
N LYS A 295 -26.55 -1.57 31.70
CA LYS A 295 -27.71 -1.09 32.46
C LYS A 295 -28.85 -2.08 32.26
N PRO A 296 -29.54 -2.52 33.33
CA PRO A 296 -30.71 -3.39 33.18
C PRO A 296 -31.72 -2.73 32.24
N MET A 297 -32.04 -3.40 31.12
CA MET A 297 -33.12 -2.94 30.25
C MET A 297 -34.46 -3.19 30.94
N SER A 298 -35.26 -2.14 31.05
CA SER A 298 -36.72 -2.34 30.93
C SER A 298 -36.94 -2.77 29.47
N SER A 299 -37.65 -3.87 29.24
CA SER A 299 -37.85 -4.52 27.93
C SER A 299 -37.63 -3.59 26.71
N PRO A 300 -36.69 -3.90 25.80
CA PRO A 300 -36.42 -3.06 24.63
C PRO A 300 -37.63 -2.95 23.68
N GLN A 301 -38.54 -3.93 23.72
CA GLN A 301 -39.79 -3.91 22.97
C GLN A 301 -40.75 -2.90 23.60
N GLY A 302 -40.89 -1.74 22.95
CA GLY A 302 -41.82 -0.67 23.33
C GLY A 302 -41.19 0.51 24.06
N ASP A 303 -39.86 0.57 24.16
CA ASP A 303 -39.19 1.73 24.73
C ASP A 303 -39.19 2.90 23.74
N PRO A 304 -39.87 4.02 24.06
CA PRO A 304 -39.99 5.18 23.17
C PRO A 304 -38.64 5.79 22.76
N ARG A 305 -37.55 5.47 23.48
CA ARG A 305 -36.18 5.91 23.14
C ARG A 305 -35.69 5.37 21.78
N PHE A 306 -36.25 4.28 21.27
CA PHE A 306 -35.75 3.62 20.04
C PHE A 306 -36.53 3.95 18.75
N HIS A 307 -37.55 4.83 18.79
CA HIS A 307 -38.51 4.99 17.67
C HIS A 307 -38.29 6.22 16.76
N THR A 308 -37.25 7.04 16.94
CA THR A 308 -37.20 8.40 16.36
C THR A 308 -36.20 8.63 15.23
N PHE A 309 -35.34 7.67 14.86
CA PHE A 309 -34.31 7.88 13.82
C PHE A 309 -34.53 7.02 12.56
N PRO A 310 -34.38 7.58 11.34
CA PRO A 310 -34.33 6.80 10.10
C PRO A 310 -33.19 5.77 10.18
N GLY A 311 -33.57 4.49 10.37
CA GLY A 311 -32.73 3.46 10.97
C GLY A 311 -31.29 3.32 10.48
N ILE A 312 -30.39 2.99 11.40
CA ILE A 312 -29.03 2.54 11.11
C ILE A 312 -29.08 1.11 10.57
N VAL A 313 -28.36 0.87 9.47
CA VAL A 313 -28.04 -0.47 8.97
C VAL A 313 -26.60 -0.79 9.33
N VAL A 314 -26.34 -1.84 10.09
CA VAL A 314 -24.98 -2.31 10.42
C VAL A 314 -24.63 -3.52 9.56
N ARG A 315 -23.63 -3.37 8.71
CA ARG A 315 -23.09 -4.45 7.88
C ARG A 315 -22.06 -5.24 8.67
N CYS A 316 -22.29 -6.54 8.82
CA CYS A 316 -21.42 -7.45 9.56
C CYS A 316 -20.99 -8.63 8.70
N SER A 317 -19.70 -8.91 8.62
CA SER A 317 -19.15 -10.17 8.08
C SER A 317 -18.83 -11.16 9.20
N ALA A 318 -18.63 -12.44 8.84
CA ALA A 318 -18.18 -13.44 9.80
C ALA A 318 -16.86 -13.03 10.50
N ASP A 319 -15.92 -12.48 9.74
CA ASP A 319 -14.64 -11.96 10.27
C ASP A 319 -14.88 -10.81 11.27
N SER A 320 -15.81 -9.89 10.98
CA SER A 320 -16.11 -8.77 11.88
C SER A 320 -16.70 -9.25 13.22
N ILE A 321 -17.56 -10.28 13.17
CA ILE A 321 -18.18 -10.87 14.35
C ILE A 321 -17.10 -11.61 15.16
N ALA A 322 -16.24 -12.39 14.50
CA ALA A 322 -15.14 -13.09 15.15
C ALA A 322 -14.12 -12.11 15.76
N GLU A 323 -13.96 -10.92 15.16
CA GLU A 323 -13.02 -9.91 15.65
C GLU A 323 -13.48 -9.22 16.95
N TYR A 324 -14.80 -9.07 17.18
CA TYR A 324 -15.35 -8.58 18.45
C TYR A 324 -16.72 -9.21 18.80
N PRO A 325 -16.74 -10.50 19.22
CA PRO A 325 -17.97 -11.27 19.41
C PRO A 325 -18.84 -10.73 20.55
N TRP A 326 -18.22 -10.30 21.66
CA TRP A 326 -18.94 -9.74 22.80
C TRP A 326 -19.79 -8.53 22.38
N PHE A 327 -19.26 -7.63 21.57
CA PHE A 327 -20.00 -6.44 21.10
C PHE A 327 -21.16 -6.83 20.18
N HIS A 328 -20.96 -7.81 19.31
CA HIS A 328 -22.03 -8.34 18.48
C HIS A 328 -23.18 -8.90 19.33
N GLU A 329 -22.87 -9.78 20.28
CA GLU A 329 -23.85 -10.50 21.11
C GLU A 329 -24.55 -9.62 22.14
N ASN A 330 -23.82 -8.68 22.76
CA ASN A 330 -24.33 -7.90 23.90
C ASN A 330 -24.79 -6.48 23.52
N VAL A 331 -24.46 -6.01 22.32
CA VAL A 331 -24.83 -4.66 21.85
C VAL A 331 -25.66 -4.73 20.58
N LEU A 332 -25.12 -5.33 19.51
CA LEU A 332 -25.77 -5.27 18.20
C LEU A 332 -27.02 -6.14 18.12
N LEU A 333 -26.91 -7.41 18.52
CA LEU A 333 -28.03 -8.36 18.45
C LEU A 333 -29.25 -7.89 19.28
N PRO A 334 -29.10 -7.43 20.54
CA PRO A 334 -30.23 -6.92 21.31
C PRO A 334 -30.88 -5.67 20.68
N LEU A 335 -30.08 -4.74 20.14
CA LEU A 335 -30.61 -3.57 19.45
C LEU A 335 -31.32 -3.94 18.14
N HIS A 336 -30.86 -4.99 17.46
CA HIS A 336 -31.50 -5.49 16.26
C HIS A 336 -32.85 -6.16 16.57
N GLU A 337 -32.89 -7.02 17.58
CA GLU A 337 -34.11 -7.67 18.07
C GLU A 337 -35.14 -6.66 18.61
N ALA A 338 -34.66 -5.53 19.13
CA ALA A 338 -35.48 -4.38 19.53
C ALA A 338 -36.04 -3.57 18.34
N GLY A 339 -35.52 -3.78 17.14
CA GLY A 339 -35.82 -2.96 15.96
C GLY A 339 -35.19 -1.56 15.99
N ALA A 340 -34.23 -1.30 16.89
CA ALA A 340 -33.52 -0.03 17.00
C ALA A 340 -32.47 0.14 15.89
N ILE A 341 -31.87 -0.98 15.46
CA ILE A 341 -30.95 -1.04 14.32
C ILE A 341 -31.31 -2.22 13.41
N ASP A 342 -30.85 -2.18 12.17
CA ASP A 342 -30.97 -3.27 11.22
C ASP A 342 -29.60 -3.91 10.97
N MET A 343 -29.40 -5.16 11.37
CA MET A 343 -28.17 -5.89 11.09
C MET A 343 -28.32 -6.65 9.78
N GLN A 344 -27.40 -6.42 8.86
CA GLN A 344 -27.38 -7.12 7.58
C GLN A 344 -26.03 -7.83 7.39
N PRO A 345 -26.03 -9.08 6.92
CA PRO A 345 -24.79 -9.76 6.58
C PRO A 345 -24.06 -9.02 5.46
N MET A 346 -22.74 -9.18 5.45
CA MET A 346 -21.86 -8.83 4.36
C MET A 346 -21.14 -10.11 3.92
N ALA A 347 -21.61 -10.69 2.81
CA ALA A 347 -21.20 -12.01 2.36
C ALA A 347 -19.81 -12.03 1.72
N ASP A 348 -19.40 -10.94 1.06
CA ASP A 348 -18.06 -10.82 0.47
C ASP A 348 -17.57 -9.36 0.32
N ALA A 349 -16.32 -9.21 -0.12
CA ALA A 349 -15.72 -7.91 -0.39
C ALA A 349 -16.23 -7.27 -1.70
N GLU A 350 -16.97 -7.99 -2.55
CA GLU A 350 -17.64 -7.45 -3.75
C GLU A 350 -18.92 -6.70 -3.37
N GLU A 351 -19.61 -7.10 -2.29
CA GLU A 351 -20.74 -6.36 -1.72
C GLU A 351 -20.34 -4.97 -1.24
N VAL A 352 -19.08 -4.77 -0.81
CA VAL A 352 -18.56 -3.41 -0.52
C VAL A 352 -18.64 -2.52 -1.77
N SER A 353 -18.50 -3.09 -2.97
CA SER A 353 -18.68 -2.35 -4.22
C SER A 353 -20.17 -2.09 -4.55
N MET A 354 -21.07 -2.96 -4.08
CA MET A 354 -22.53 -2.84 -4.24
C MET A 354 -23.15 -1.80 -3.30
N LEU A 355 -22.52 -1.48 -2.15
CA LEU A 355 -22.91 -0.34 -1.29
C LEU A 355 -23.03 0.97 -2.09
N TRP A 356 -22.23 1.10 -3.14
CA TRP A 356 -22.15 2.28 -3.99
C TRP A 356 -23.16 2.28 -5.15
N GLU A 357 -23.83 1.15 -5.41
CA GLU A 357 -24.87 1.00 -6.43
C GLU A 357 -26.28 1.09 -5.83
N ALA A 358 -26.39 1.03 -4.51
CA ALA A 358 -27.64 1.20 -3.79
C ALA A 358 -28.35 2.53 -4.15
N PRO A 359 -29.70 2.55 -4.14
CA PRO A 359 -30.49 3.74 -4.44
C PRO A 359 -30.12 4.93 -3.53
N SER A 360 -30.55 6.14 -3.91
CA SER A 360 -30.30 7.43 -3.24
C SER A 360 -30.73 7.54 -1.76
N SER A 361 -31.08 6.44 -1.12
CA SER A 361 -31.65 6.34 0.22
C SER A 361 -30.64 5.94 1.31
N ARG A 362 -29.32 5.94 1.05
CA ARG A 362 -28.29 5.59 2.04
C ARG A 362 -27.03 6.46 1.98
N ILE A 363 -26.42 6.67 3.15
CA ILE A 363 -25.05 7.17 3.31
C ILE A 363 -24.23 6.04 3.94
N ALA A 364 -23.21 5.57 3.24
CA ALA A 364 -22.30 4.56 3.77
C ALA A 364 -21.27 5.25 4.68
N VAL A 365 -21.10 4.75 5.89
CA VAL A 365 -20.18 5.28 6.89
C VAL A 365 -19.13 4.22 7.22
N THR A 366 -17.85 4.62 7.21
CA THR A 366 -16.74 3.71 7.48
C THR A 366 -15.78 4.27 8.53
N GLY A 367 -15.09 3.36 9.22
CA GLY A 367 -13.98 3.69 10.14
C GLY A 367 -12.66 4.02 9.43
N GLU A 368 -12.68 4.23 8.12
CA GLU A 368 -11.50 4.66 7.36
C GLU A 368 -10.96 6.01 7.87
N CYS A 369 -9.68 6.25 7.62
CA CYS A 369 -8.92 7.37 8.16
C CYS A 369 -8.69 7.32 9.69
N GLY A 370 -9.26 6.35 10.41
CA GLY A 370 -9.01 6.18 11.84
C GLY A 370 -7.55 5.88 12.15
N ASP A 371 -6.87 5.05 11.36
CA ASP A 371 -5.42 4.88 11.46
C ASP A 371 -4.68 6.21 11.23
N GLN A 372 -5.15 7.08 10.34
CA GLN A 372 -4.40 8.27 9.90
C GLN A 372 -4.14 9.26 11.04
N ILE A 373 -5.06 9.40 12.00
CA ILE A 373 -4.89 10.28 13.15
C ILE A 373 -4.07 9.66 14.29
N PHE A 374 -3.86 8.33 14.30
CA PHE A 374 -3.10 7.62 15.36
C PHE A 374 -1.70 7.17 14.92
N GLY A 375 -1.57 6.62 13.72
CA GLY A 375 -0.36 5.96 13.23
C GLY A 375 -0.66 4.90 12.17
N SER A 376 0.38 4.27 11.61
CA SER A 376 0.19 3.21 10.60
C SER A 376 0.36 1.83 11.21
N GLN A 377 -0.21 0.80 10.56
CA GLN A 377 0.14 -0.60 10.85
C GLN A 377 1.66 -0.85 10.79
N LEU A 378 2.40 -0.02 10.03
CA LEU A 378 3.85 -0.06 9.94
C LEU A 378 4.55 0.06 11.31
N LEU A 379 3.91 0.69 12.30
CA LEU A 379 4.41 0.76 13.68
C LEU A 379 4.54 -0.64 14.32
N GLU A 380 3.73 -1.62 13.89
CA GLU A 380 3.80 -3.00 14.37
C GLU A 380 5.17 -3.64 14.11
N ALA A 381 5.89 -3.18 13.09
CA ALA A 381 7.22 -3.67 12.75
C ALA A 381 8.26 -3.45 13.86
N ALA A 382 7.99 -2.56 14.82
CA ALA A 382 8.81 -2.39 16.01
C ALA A 382 8.62 -3.50 17.07
N PHE A 383 7.58 -4.33 16.94
CA PHE A 383 7.23 -5.37 17.92
C PHE A 383 7.39 -6.78 17.37
N VAL A 384 7.32 -6.92 16.04
CA VAL A 384 7.42 -8.20 15.36
C VAL A 384 8.69 -8.21 14.52
N LYS A 385 9.51 -9.25 14.69
CA LYS A 385 10.70 -9.46 13.87
C LYS A 385 10.29 -9.49 12.39
N SER A 386 10.70 -8.46 11.66
CA SER A 386 10.30 -8.23 10.27
C SER A 386 11.50 -7.84 9.41
N GLU A 387 11.27 -7.62 8.12
CA GLU A 387 12.27 -7.08 7.19
C GLU A 387 12.72 -5.66 7.59
N LEU A 388 11.95 -4.96 8.42
CA LEU A 388 12.27 -3.61 8.91
C LEU A 388 13.06 -3.69 10.22
N ARG A 389 14.22 -4.32 10.14
CA ARG A 389 15.07 -4.66 11.29
C ARG A 389 15.37 -3.47 12.19
N ALA A 390 15.72 -2.32 11.63
CA ALA A 390 16.02 -1.11 12.40
C ALA A 390 14.84 -0.66 13.30
N LEU A 391 13.59 -0.77 12.83
CA LEU A 391 12.41 -0.44 13.65
C LEU A 391 12.27 -1.38 14.86
N TYR A 392 12.51 -2.67 14.65
CA TYR A 392 12.47 -3.67 15.72
C TYR A 392 13.61 -3.50 16.72
N GLU A 393 14.82 -3.22 16.25
CA GLU A 393 16.02 -3.14 17.11
C GLU A 393 16.08 -1.85 17.92
N HIS A 394 15.70 -0.71 17.32
CA HIS A 394 15.80 0.59 17.97
C HIS A 394 14.50 0.98 18.70
N GLY A 395 13.36 0.45 18.25
CA GLY A 395 12.05 0.77 18.80
C GLY A 395 11.51 2.13 18.34
N LEU A 396 10.29 2.44 18.78
CA LEU A 396 9.56 3.62 18.30
C LEU A 396 10.02 4.95 18.92
N ASP A 397 10.66 4.91 20.11
CA ASP A 397 11.18 6.10 20.81
C ASP A 397 12.53 6.60 20.26
N ALA A 398 13.23 5.77 19.49
CA ALA A 398 14.54 6.12 18.97
C ALA A 398 14.45 7.23 17.91
N ALA A 399 15.55 7.97 17.73
CA ALA A 399 15.64 9.03 16.73
C ALA A 399 15.23 8.50 15.35
N TRP A 400 14.41 9.26 14.64
CA TRP A 400 13.88 8.80 13.35
C TRP A 400 15.00 8.65 12.30
N GLU A 401 16.04 9.49 12.35
CA GLU A 401 17.21 9.36 11.48
C GLU A 401 18.00 8.06 11.70
N ASP A 402 18.01 7.55 12.93
CA ASP A 402 18.73 6.32 13.27
C ASP A 402 17.85 5.08 13.03
N THR A 403 16.55 5.26 12.83
CA THR A 403 15.58 4.16 12.78
C THR A 403 14.89 4.06 11.42
N VAL A 404 14.10 5.06 11.04
CA VAL A 404 13.32 5.04 9.79
C VAL A 404 14.25 5.12 8.58
N LEU A 405 15.25 6.00 8.61
CA LEU A 405 16.23 6.10 7.53
C LEU A 405 17.08 4.83 7.41
N HIS A 406 17.47 4.20 8.53
CA HIS A 406 18.13 2.90 8.51
C HIS A 406 17.24 1.80 7.93
N ALA A 407 15.95 1.78 8.26
CA ALA A 407 15.00 0.85 7.64
C ALA A 407 14.89 1.07 6.11
N LEU A 408 14.91 2.33 5.65
CA LEU A 408 14.94 2.66 4.22
C LEU A 408 16.24 2.22 3.53
N LEU A 409 17.38 2.33 4.21
CA LEU A 409 18.67 1.83 3.74
C LEU A 409 18.68 0.29 3.65
N ASP A 410 18.17 -0.40 4.67
CA ASP A 410 18.06 -1.87 4.72
C ASP A 410 17.20 -2.41 3.58
N MET A 411 16.13 -1.69 3.22
CA MET A 411 15.27 -2.03 2.09
C MET A 411 15.87 -1.67 0.72
N GLY A 412 17.02 -1.00 0.68
CA GLY A 412 17.63 -0.49 -0.56
C GLY A 412 16.81 0.61 -1.25
N ILE A 413 15.87 1.23 -0.52
CA ILE A 413 15.07 2.37 -1.01
C ILE A 413 15.94 3.62 -1.05
N VAL A 414 16.75 3.81 -0.01
CA VAL A 414 17.81 4.83 0.03
C VAL A 414 19.15 4.12 -0.10
N ARG A 415 20.08 4.69 -0.86
CA ARG A 415 21.48 4.23 -0.89
C ARG A 415 22.32 5.01 0.12
N LEU A 416 23.35 4.37 0.64
CA LEU A 416 24.23 4.98 1.63
C LEU A 416 24.90 6.26 1.11
N ASP A 417 25.32 6.28 -0.16
CA ASP A 417 25.90 7.45 -0.82
C ASP A 417 24.88 8.57 -1.11
N CYS A 418 23.58 8.25 -1.09
CA CYS A 418 22.49 9.20 -1.24
C CYS A 418 21.93 9.71 0.10
N LYS A 419 22.45 9.25 1.26
CA LYS A 419 21.91 9.57 2.59
C LYS A 419 21.74 11.07 2.82
N GLU A 420 22.80 11.85 2.61
CA GLU A 420 22.77 13.31 2.83
C GLU A 420 21.85 14.04 1.84
N ARG A 421 21.78 13.56 0.60
CA ARG A 421 20.84 14.09 -0.41
C ARG A 421 19.41 13.87 0.04
N TRP A 422 19.10 12.66 0.51
CA TRP A 422 17.79 12.30 1.01
C TRP A 422 17.41 13.13 2.24
N LEU A 423 18.31 13.28 3.21
CA LEU A 423 18.08 14.11 4.40
C LEU A 423 17.81 15.56 4.03
N ARG A 424 18.59 16.16 3.13
CA ARG A 424 18.37 17.54 2.66
C ARG A 424 17.01 17.71 1.97
N TRP A 425 16.59 16.72 1.19
CA TRP A 425 15.29 16.71 0.53
C TRP A 425 14.13 16.56 1.54
N PHE A 426 14.31 15.72 2.55
CA PHE A 426 13.23 15.32 3.45
C PHE A 426 13.03 16.24 4.66
N ARG A 427 14.10 16.86 5.20
CA ARG A 427 14.03 17.71 6.39
C ARG A 427 13.00 18.86 6.29
N PRO A 428 12.87 19.59 5.17
CA PRO A 428 11.84 20.63 5.05
C PRO A 428 10.41 20.10 5.24
N PHE A 429 10.13 18.86 4.82
CA PHE A 429 8.84 18.21 5.03
C PHE A 429 8.64 17.81 6.50
N VAL A 430 9.70 17.35 7.18
CA VAL A 430 9.66 17.05 8.62
C VAL A 430 9.40 18.34 9.43
N GLU A 431 10.08 19.43 9.09
CA GLU A 431 9.92 20.75 9.73
C GLU A 431 8.53 21.37 9.51
N ARG A 432 7.79 20.93 8.49
CA ARG A 432 6.42 21.36 8.23
C ARG A 432 5.39 20.67 9.14
N CYS A 433 5.79 19.64 9.89
CA CYS A 433 4.93 18.95 10.84
C CYS A 433 4.40 19.95 11.90
N PRO A 434 3.10 19.92 12.25
CA PRO A 434 2.53 20.78 13.29
C PRO A 434 3.03 20.44 14.71
N LEU A 435 3.81 19.37 14.84
CA LEU A 435 4.45 18.89 16.06
C LEU A 435 5.95 18.67 15.80
N PRO A 436 6.82 18.88 16.79
CA PRO A 436 8.20 18.45 16.67
C PRO A 436 8.30 16.95 16.39
N VAL A 437 9.17 16.58 15.45
CA VAL A 437 9.41 15.18 15.06
C VAL A 437 10.80 14.79 15.55
N TYR A 438 10.86 13.97 16.59
CA TYR A 438 12.11 13.48 17.17
C TYR A 438 12.28 11.98 16.96
N SER A 439 11.20 11.23 17.19
CA SER A 439 11.22 9.77 17.24
C SER A 439 10.70 9.11 15.96
N ALA A 440 10.99 7.83 15.81
CA ALA A 440 10.42 7.00 14.75
C ALA A 440 8.88 7.00 14.80
N PHE A 441 8.28 7.02 16.00
CA PHE A 441 6.84 7.16 16.17
C PHE A 441 6.31 8.45 15.53
N ASP A 442 6.92 9.59 15.87
CA ASP A 442 6.50 10.91 15.39
C ASP A 442 6.54 10.95 13.86
N LEU A 443 7.63 10.47 13.26
CA LEU A 443 7.80 10.50 11.81
C LEU A 443 6.83 9.56 11.09
N LEU A 444 6.66 8.34 11.59
CA LEU A 444 5.75 7.36 10.98
C LEU A 444 4.30 7.80 11.10
N TRP A 445 3.91 8.44 12.20
CA TRP A 445 2.62 9.12 12.31
C TRP A 445 2.50 10.28 11.30
N TRP A 446 3.54 11.13 11.21
CA TRP A 446 3.51 12.28 10.29
C TRP A 446 3.33 11.84 8.84
N LEU A 447 4.13 10.89 8.35
CA LEU A 447 3.99 10.32 7.01
C LEU A 447 2.59 9.70 6.79
N ASN A 448 2.02 9.10 7.81
CA ASN A 448 0.71 8.47 7.73
C ASN A 448 -0.43 9.50 7.60
N VAL A 449 -0.39 10.63 8.31
CA VAL A 449 -1.42 11.68 8.22
C VAL A 449 -1.22 12.60 7.01
N SER A 450 0.03 12.90 6.63
CA SER A 450 0.33 13.86 5.56
C SER A 450 0.46 13.24 4.19
N CYS A 451 0.90 11.98 4.08
CA CYS A 451 1.18 11.35 2.78
C CYS A 451 0.22 10.20 2.42
N LYS A 452 -0.30 9.46 3.42
CA LYS A 452 -1.15 8.27 3.18
C LYS A 452 -2.65 8.57 3.19
N TRP A 453 -3.07 9.70 3.76
CA TRP A 453 -4.46 10.08 3.97
C TRP A 453 -5.33 9.98 2.72
N GLN A 454 -4.94 10.64 1.62
CA GLN A 454 -5.71 10.68 0.38
C GLN A 454 -5.90 9.28 -0.22
N THR A 455 -4.85 8.46 -0.21
CA THR A 455 -4.92 7.06 -0.66
C THR A 455 -5.92 6.26 0.17
N VAL A 456 -5.97 6.48 1.48
CA VAL A 456 -6.92 5.80 2.37
C VAL A 456 -8.35 6.26 2.12
N CYS A 457 -8.56 7.55 1.86
CA CYS A 457 -9.88 8.07 1.47
C CYS A 457 -10.37 7.44 0.15
N LEU A 458 -9.45 7.09 -0.74
CA LEU A 458 -9.79 6.63 -2.09
C LEU A 458 -9.73 5.12 -2.28
N ARG A 459 -9.16 4.35 -1.34
CA ARG A 459 -8.90 2.91 -1.53
C ARG A 459 -10.16 2.06 -1.68
N LEU A 460 -11.29 2.49 -1.11
CA LEU A 460 -12.57 1.78 -1.31
C LEU A 460 -13.11 1.97 -2.74
N PHE A 461 -12.74 3.06 -3.42
CA PHE A 461 -13.15 3.34 -4.80
C PHE A 461 -12.28 2.66 -5.85
N GLN A 462 -11.07 2.25 -5.48
CA GLN A 462 -10.12 1.61 -6.39
C GLN A 462 -10.78 0.44 -7.16
N ARG A 463 -11.62 -0.36 -6.49
CA ARG A 463 -12.30 -1.50 -7.11
C ARG A 463 -13.31 -1.12 -8.21
N ARG A 464 -13.76 0.14 -8.30
CA ARG A 464 -14.81 0.53 -9.25
C ARG A 464 -14.28 0.71 -10.67
N PRO A 465 -14.95 0.12 -11.69
CA PRO A 465 -14.58 0.32 -13.09
C PRO A 465 -14.55 1.79 -13.48
N GLN A 466 -15.48 2.57 -12.93
CA GLN A 466 -15.60 4.00 -13.13
C GLN A 466 -15.94 4.66 -11.79
N LEU A 467 -15.42 5.86 -11.55
CA LEU A 467 -15.67 6.64 -10.35
C LEU A 467 -16.40 7.93 -10.72
N ARG A 468 -17.51 8.22 -10.03
CA ARG A 468 -18.30 9.44 -10.25
C ARG A 468 -18.25 10.31 -9.01
N SER A 469 -18.37 11.63 -9.17
CA SER A 469 -18.39 12.57 -8.04
C SER A 469 -19.54 12.31 -7.05
N SER A 470 -20.66 11.74 -7.52
CA SER A 470 -21.76 11.31 -6.65
C SER A 470 -21.39 10.18 -5.70
N ASP A 471 -20.44 9.33 -6.09
CA ASP A 471 -20.00 8.19 -5.28
C ASP A 471 -19.21 8.68 -4.07
N LEU A 472 -18.32 9.67 -4.27
CA LEU A 472 -17.58 10.34 -3.19
C LEU A 472 -18.52 10.97 -2.16
N LYS A 473 -19.65 11.54 -2.61
CA LYS A 473 -20.62 12.17 -1.70
C LYS A 473 -21.40 11.18 -0.84
N ARG A 474 -21.51 9.91 -1.25
CA ARG A 474 -22.29 8.87 -0.53
C ARG A 474 -21.47 8.13 0.51
N LEU A 475 -20.15 8.26 0.45
CA LEU A 475 -19.22 7.72 1.43
C LEU A 475 -18.84 8.78 2.44
N ALA A 476 -19.07 8.48 3.71
CA ALA A 476 -18.58 9.28 4.82
C ALA A 476 -17.53 8.46 5.59
N HIS A 477 -16.27 8.85 5.47
CA HIS A 477 -15.26 8.38 6.41
C HIS A 477 -15.44 9.15 7.71
N PHE A 478 -15.67 8.42 8.81
CA PHE A 478 -16.03 9.04 10.08
C PHE A 478 -14.91 9.96 10.58
N PHE A 479 -13.66 9.49 10.51
CA PHE A 479 -12.48 10.20 10.98
C PHE A 479 -11.94 11.26 9.99
N GLN A 480 -12.54 11.38 8.80
CA GLN A 480 -12.10 12.33 7.78
C GLN A 480 -12.75 13.70 7.99
N THR A 481 -12.41 14.35 9.10
CA THR A 481 -12.76 15.75 9.36
C THR A 481 -11.53 16.54 9.80
N GLU A 482 -11.66 17.86 9.81
CA GLU A 482 -10.59 18.73 10.29
C GLU A 482 -10.39 18.60 11.79
N GLU A 483 -11.46 18.46 12.57
CA GLU A 483 -11.41 18.35 14.04
C GLU A 483 -10.61 17.12 14.50
N PHE A 484 -10.74 15.99 13.81
CA PHE A 484 -9.92 14.80 14.09
C PHE A 484 -8.43 15.03 13.78
N GLN A 485 -8.13 15.81 12.73
CA GLN A 485 -6.75 16.18 12.40
C GLN A 485 -6.19 17.16 13.44
N GLN A 486 -6.94 18.20 13.81
CA GLN A 486 -6.54 19.14 14.88
C GLN A 486 -6.34 18.42 16.22
N TRP A 487 -7.24 17.50 16.59
CA TRP A 487 -7.06 16.65 17.76
C TRP A 487 -5.73 15.91 17.73
N SER A 488 -5.34 15.38 16.56
CA SER A 488 -4.08 14.66 16.39
C SER A 488 -2.83 15.55 16.46
N PHE A 489 -2.96 16.88 16.31
CA PHE A 489 -1.87 17.87 16.35
C PHE A 489 -1.63 18.48 17.75
N VAL A 490 -2.44 18.10 18.74
CA VAL A 490 -2.23 18.53 20.13
C VAL A 490 -1.13 17.64 20.76
N PRO A 491 -0.06 18.21 21.34
CA PRO A 491 1.05 17.41 21.89
C PRO A 491 0.62 16.36 22.91
N GLY A 492 -0.29 16.71 23.83
CA GLY A 492 -0.83 15.77 24.82
C GLY A 492 -1.60 14.61 24.19
N ASN A 493 -2.39 14.88 23.15
CA ASN A 493 -3.11 13.85 22.41
C ASN A 493 -2.15 12.97 21.59
N HIS A 494 -1.10 13.56 21.01
CA HIS A 494 -0.08 12.80 20.28
C HIS A 494 0.60 11.75 21.15
N ALA A 495 0.99 12.12 22.36
CA ALA A 495 1.54 11.19 23.35
C ALA A 495 0.52 10.14 23.80
N ALA A 496 -0.77 10.49 23.86
CA ALA A 496 -1.83 9.57 24.28
C ALA A 496 -2.18 8.51 23.22
N LYS A 497 -1.84 8.71 21.93
CA LYS A 497 -2.15 7.77 20.84
C LYS A 497 -1.63 6.36 21.10
N MET A 498 -0.49 6.25 21.77
CA MET A 498 0.12 4.99 22.19
C MET A 498 0.82 5.18 23.54
N LYS A 499 0.17 4.71 24.62
CA LYS A 499 0.63 4.97 26.00
C LYS A 499 2.02 4.39 26.30
N ASP A 500 2.34 3.25 25.72
CA ASP A 500 3.65 2.60 25.86
C ASP A 500 4.13 2.11 24.50
N HIS A 501 5.15 2.80 23.98
CA HIS A 501 5.82 2.50 22.71
C HIS A 501 6.55 1.14 22.68
N LYS A 502 6.57 0.40 23.81
CA LYS A 502 7.08 -0.98 23.91
C LYS A 502 5.97 -2.03 23.96
N LYS A 503 4.70 -1.61 23.98
CA LYS A 503 3.55 -2.52 24.05
C LYS A 503 2.50 -2.19 22.99
N TRP A 504 2.46 -3.01 21.93
CA TRP A 504 1.51 -2.87 20.82
C TRP A 504 0.03 -2.81 21.26
N SER A 505 -0.32 -3.49 22.36
CA SER A 505 -1.69 -3.44 22.90
C SER A 505 -2.10 -2.06 23.43
N THR A 506 -1.19 -1.11 23.62
CA THR A 506 -1.52 0.28 24.00
C THR A 506 -1.77 1.19 22.81
N TYR A 507 -1.55 0.70 21.58
CA TYR A 507 -1.86 1.45 20.38
C TYR A 507 -3.36 1.75 20.30
N LYS A 508 -3.69 3.02 19.98
CA LYS A 508 -5.06 3.55 19.93
C LYS A 508 -5.80 3.56 21.28
N GLN A 509 -5.07 3.70 22.38
CA GLN A 509 -5.65 3.72 23.72
C GLN A 509 -6.86 4.67 23.86
N PRO A 510 -6.83 5.92 23.34
CA PRO A 510 -7.97 6.84 23.47
C PRO A 510 -9.29 6.32 22.87
N LEU A 511 -9.24 5.57 21.76
CA LEU A 511 -10.45 4.95 21.20
C LEU A 511 -10.90 3.73 22.01
N LYS A 512 -9.95 2.98 22.58
CA LYS A 512 -10.28 1.85 23.46
C LYS A 512 -10.90 2.32 24.76
N ASP A 513 -10.41 3.41 25.33
CA ASP A 513 -10.98 4.04 26.52
C ASP A 513 -12.40 4.54 26.23
N TYR A 514 -12.62 5.16 25.07
CA TYR A 514 -13.95 5.58 24.61
C TYR A 514 -14.92 4.40 24.42
N ILE A 515 -14.46 3.29 23.84
CA ILE A 515 -15.24 2.05 23.74
C ILE A 515 -15.52 1.48 25.13
N LEU A 516 -14.50 1.40 26.00
CA LEU A 516 -14.60 0.87 27.37
C LEU A 516 -15.62 1.65 28.20
N GLU A 517 -15.65 2.97 28.08
CA GLU A 517 -16.66 3.80 28.74
C GLU A 517 -18.07 3.37 28.33
N PHE A 518 -18.27 2.98 27.06
CA PHE A 518 -19.54 2.53 26.49
C PHE A 518 -19.84 1.04 26.60
N THR A 519 -18.85 0.16 26.80
CA THR A 519 -19.04 -1.30 26.87
C THR A 519 -18.80 -1.89 28.27
N GLN A 520 -17.98 -1.23 29.10
CA GLN A 520 -17.37 -1.78 30.32
C GLN A 520 -16.55 -3.06 30.07
N ASP A 521 -16.23 -3.35 28.80
CA ASP A 521 -15.46 -4.52 28.40
C ASP A 521 -13.96 -4.25 28.56
N ARG A 522 -13.49 -4.48 29.80
CA ARG A 522 -12.09 -4.29 30.19
C ARG A 522 -11.15 -5.23 29.43
N GLU A 523 -11.59 -6.46 29.16
CA GLU A 523 -10.80 -7.44 28.44
C GLU A 523 -10.49 -6.97 27.02
N TYR A 524 -11.48 -6.46 26.29
CA TYR A 524 -11.25 -5.86 24.98
C TYR A 524 -10.29 -4.67 25.07
N CYS A 525 -10.51 -3.74 26.01
CA CYS A 525 -9.66 -2.55 26.14
C CYS A 525 -8.18 -2.90 26.38
N ASP A 526 -7.89 -3.86 27.26
CA ASP A 526 -6.53 -4.21 27.65
C ASP A 526 -5.83 -5.16 26.64
N SER A 527 -6.58 -6.06 26.00
CA SER A 527 -6.04 -7.13 25.14
C SER A 527 -6.15 -6.89 23.64
N LYS A 528 -7.08 -6.04 23.18
CA LYS A 528 -7.34 -5.85 21.74
C LYS A 528 -6.10 -5.34 21.03
N LEU A 529 -5.56 -6.15 20.13
CA LEU A 529 -4.51 -5.75 19.21
C LEU A 529 -5.10 -5.15 17.93
N LYS A 530 -4.34 -4.26 17.31
CA LYS A 530 -4.69 -3.72 16.00
C LYS A 530 -4.35 -4.76 14.93
N VAL A 531 -5.34 -5.11 14.12
CA VAL A 531 -5.22 -5.99 12.97
C VAL A 531 -5.59 -5.25 11.68
N GLY A 532 -5.02 -5.70 10.56
CA GLY A 532 -5.33 -5.16 9.24
C GLY A 532 -6.64 -5.76 8.69
N SER A 533 -7.73 -5.01 8.75
CA SER A 533 -9.08 -5.48 8.35
C SER A 533 -9.30 -5.55 6.82
N LEU A 534 -8.40 -5.00 6.00
CA LEU A 534 -8.53 -4.95 4.54
C LEU A 534 -7.47 -5.75 3.79
N CYS A 535 -6.70 -6.60 4.48
CA CYS A 535 -5.68 -7.45 3.84
C CYS A 535 -6.30 -8.30 2.71
N GLN A 536 -7.50 -8.84 2.91
CA GLN A 536 -8.22 -9.63 1.90
C GLN A 536 -8.82 -8.77 0.78
N VAL A 537 -9.08 -7.48 1.03
CA VAL A 537 -9.59 -6.54 0.03
C VAL A 537 -8.48 -6.14 -0.97
N ASN A 538 -7.21 -6.18 -0.55
CA ASN A 538 -6.08 -5.87 -1.42
C ASN A 538 -5.50 -7.09 -2.15
N ASP A 539 -5.65 -8.31 -1.60
CA ASP A 539 -5.01 -9.51 -2.17
C ASP A 539 -5.77 -10.10 -3.38
N ALA A 540 -7.01 -9.68 -3.59
CA ALA A 540 -7.90 -10.23 -4.62
C ALA A 540 -8.31 -9.22 -5.71
N SER A 541 -7.73 -8.02 -5.77
CA SER A 541 -8.14 -7.03 -6.79
C SER A 541 -7.73 -7.50 -8.19
N ARG A 542 -8.75 -7.95 -8.94
CA ARG A 542 -8.85 -8.32 -10.36
C ARG A 542 -8.35 -7.26 -11.36
N PHE A 543 -7.58 -6.27 -10.91
CA PHE A 543 -7.03 -5.16 -11.67
C PHE A 543 -5.82 -4.59 -10.91
N VAL A 544 -4.71 -4.33 -11.60
CA VAL A 544 -3.72 -3.38 -11.08
C VAL A 544 -4.21 -2.00 -11.48
N ILE A 545 -4.87 -1.31 -10.55
CA ILE A 545 -5.17 0.11 -10.74
C ILE A 545 -3.84 0.84 -10.66
N MET A 546 -3.46 1.44 -11.78
CA MET A 546 -2.22 2.17 -11.91
C MET A 546 -2.36 3.60 -11.40
N GLY A 547 -3.58 4.13 -11.37
CA GLY A 547 -3.86 5.40 -10.77
C GLY A 547 -5.31 5.83 -10.95
N ILE A 548 -5.65 6.92 -10.29
CA ILE A 548 -6.88 7.67 -10.50
C ILE A 548 -6.44 9.11 -10.73
N ASP A 549 -6.97 9.75 -11.77
CA ASP A 549 -6.66 11.15 -12.04
C ASP A 549 -7.65 12.13 -11.38
N ASP A 550 -7.33 13.41 -11.45
CA ASP A 550 -8.16 14.50 -10.88
C ASP A 550 -9.53 14.70 -11.57
N LYS A 551 -9.80 13.99 -12.67
CA LYS A 551 -11.12 13.87 -13.31
C LYS A 551 -11.85 12.57 -12.95
N LEU A 552 -11.29 11.79 -12.01
CA LEU A 552 -11.81 10.50 -11.55
C LEU A 552 -11.74 9.38 -12.60
N ASN A 553 -10.91 9.52 -13.63
CA ASN A 553 -10.64 8.42 -14.55
C ASN A 553 -9.78 7.39 -13.85
N VAL A 554 -10.19 6.12 -13.90
CA VAL A 554 -9.47 5.00 -13.31
C VAL A 554 -8.52 4.40 -14.36
N LEU A 555 -7.22 4.56 -14.15
CA LEU A 555 -6.17 3.98 -15.00
C LEU A 555 -5.95 2.52 -14.61
N ARG A 556 -6.19 1.60 -15.54
CA ARG A 556 -6.16 0.15 -15.29
C ARG A 556 -5.09 -0.53 -16.12
N PHE A 557 -4.39 -1.47 -15.50
CA PHE A 557 -3.44 -2.35 -16.14
C PHE A 557 -3.79 -3.80 -15.80
N GLY A 558 -3.90 -4.66 -16.81
CA GLY A 558 -4.00 -6.09 -16.59
C GLY A 558 -2.67 -6.67 -16.11
N HIS A 559 -2.69 -7.84 -15.48
CA HIS A 559 -1.50 -8.41 -14.81
C HIS A 559 -0.35 -8.87 -15.73
N THR A 560 -0.37 -8.60 -17.05
CA THR A 560 0.52 -9.25 -18.04
C THR A 560 1.21 -8.26 -18.99
N CYS A 561 2.26 -8.71 -19.71
CA CYS A 561 2.92 -7.91 -20.74
C CYS A 561 2.00 -7.50 -21.91
N LEU A 562 0.88 -8.20 -22.12
CA LEU A 562 -0.17 -7.78 -23.06
C LEU A 562 -0.81 -6.46 -22.63
N SER A 563 -0.78 -6.14 -21.33
CA SER A 563 -1.39 -4.95 -20.76
C SER A 563 -0.61 -3.66 -21.05
N ALA A 564 0.70 -3.74 -21.30
CA ALA A 564 1.48 -2.59 -21.80
C ALA A 564 1.05 -2.18 -23.21
N ARG A 565 0.94 -3.15 -24.13
CA ARG A 565 0.44 -2.89 -25.49
C ARG A 565 -1.01 -2.43 -25.50
N GLN A 566 -1.85 -2.97 -24.61
CA GLN A 566 -3.23 -2.51 -24.46
C GLN A 566 -3.30 -1.08 -23.92
N MET A 567 -2.43 -0.70 -22.99
CA MET A 567 -2.31 0.69 -22.55
C MET A 567 -1.85 1.59 -23.68
N ASP A 568 -0.86 1.19 -24.49
CA ASP A 568 -0.45 1.98 -25.65
C ASP A 568 -1.58 2.08 -26.70
N LYS A 569 -2.38 1.01 -26.89
CA LYS A 569 -3.55 1.03 -27.79
C LYS A 569 -4.65 1.95 -27.27
N ARG A 570 -4.90 1.95 -25.95
CA ARG A 570 -5.94 2.74 -25.28
C ARG A 570 -5.54 4.20 -25.11
N TYR A 571 -4.26 4.46 -24.88
CA TYR A 571 -3.64 5.76 -24.64
C TYR A 571 -2.46 5.98 -25.61
N PRO A 572 -2.75 6.17 -26.91
CA PRO A 572 -1.71 6.28 -27.93
C PRO A 572 -0.83 7.53 -27.76
N ASP A 573 0.24 7.59 -28.54
CA ASP A 573 1.11 8.76 -28.67
C ASP A 573 1.75 9.20 -27.35
N CYS A 574 1.98 8.28 -26.41
CA CYS A 574 2.49 8.62 -25.08
C CYS A 574 1.57 9.58 -24.30
N ALA A 575 0.24 9.48 -24.49
CA ALA A 575 -0.74 10.35 -23.82
C ALA A 575 -0.59 10.35 -22.29
N LEU A 576 -0.37 9.18 -21.68
CA LEU A 576 -0.15 9.08 -20.22
C LEU A 576 1.16 9.76 -19.78
N GLN A 577 2.25 9.63 -20.55
CA GLN A 577 3.49 10.35 -20.24
C GLN A 577 3.27 11.86 -20.31
N ARG A 578 2.58 12.36 -21.35
CA ARG A 578 2.28 13.79 -21.49
C ARG A 578 1.38 14.32 -20.38
N ALA A 579 0.38 13.53 -19.99
CA ALA A 579 -0.56 13.89 -18.94
C ALA A 579 0.10 13.89 -17.56
N PHE A 580 0.87 12.84 -17.23
CA PHE A 580 1.25 12.56 -15.85
C PHE A 580 2.75 12.63 -15.55
N LEU A 581 3.66 12.68 -16.53
CA LEU A 581 5.08 12.96 -16.23
C LEU A 581 5.36 14.47 -16.16
N ARG A 582 6.25 14.85 -15.25
CA ARG A 582 6.81 16.20 -15.22
C ARG A 582 7.90 16.35 -16.28
N ASN A 583 7.97 17.54 -16.90
CA ASN A 583 8.88 17.84 -18.01
C ASN A 583 10.37 17.63 -17.69
N ARG A 584 10.76 17.60 -16.41
CA ARG A 584 12.14 17.27 -15.98
C ARG A 584 12.61 15.89 -16.50
N CYS A 585 11.70 14.92 -16.69
CA CYS A 585 12.03 13.60 -17.21
C CYS A 585 12.10 13.53 -18.74
N ILE A 586 11.53 14.50 -19.47
CA ILE A 586 11.49 14.47 -20.94
C ILE A 586 12.84 14.92 -21.53
N ALA A 587 13.56 15.80 -20.81
CA ALA A 587 14.83 16.35 -21.28
C ALA A 587 16.00 15.34 -21.29
N SER A 588 15.94 14.25 -20.51
CA SER A 588 16.96 13.18 -20.56
C SER A 588 16.66 12.10 -21.60
N ALA A 589 15.39 11.92 -21.98
CA ALA A 589 14.95 10.94 -22.97
C ALA A 589 15.10 11.42 -24.42
N ALA A 590 15.24 12.74 -24.64
CA ALA A 590 15.42 13.33 -25.96
C ALA A 590 16.90 13.66 -26.24
N VAL A 591 17.77 12.65 -26.22
CA VAL A 591 19.03 12.73 -26.99
C VAL A 591 18.71 12.29 -28.40
N ALA A 592 18.34 13.25 -29.26
CA ALA A 592 18.30 13.00 -30.70
C ALA A 592 19.70 12.55 -31.16
N PRO A 593 19.81 11.61 -32.11
CA PRO A 593 21.10 11.31 -32.72
C PRO A 593 21.60 12.60 -33.37
N ILE A 594 22.75 13.08 -32.90
CA ILE A 594 23.48 14.16 -33.57
C ILE A 594 23.86 13.60 -34.94
N GLU A 595 23.14 14.03 -35.99
CA GLU A 595 23.60 13.83 -37.36
C GLU A 595 24.93 14.58 -37.51
N SER A 596 25.98 13.81 -37.77
CA SER A 596 27.30 14.31 -38.12
C SER A 596 27.20 15.28 -39.30
N PRO A 597 27.65 16.54 -39.19
CA PRO A 597 27.64 17.42 -40.35
C PRO A 597 28.71 16.97 -41.33
N ASN A 598 28.28 16.78 -42.57
CA ASN A 598 29.11 16.48 -43.72
C ASN A 598 30.25 17.48 -43.88
N VAL A 599 31.40 16.90 -44.22
CA VAL A 599 32.62 17.53 -44.73
C VAL A 599 32.29 18.43 -45.92
N LEU A 600 32.64 19.72 -45.85
CA LEU A 600 32.96 20.54 -47.02
C LEU A 600 34.13 21.50 -46.72
N SER A 601 34.84 21.77 -47.82
CA SER A 601 36.23 22.17 -48.00
C SER A 601 36.61 23.62 -47.69
N HIS A 602 37.93 23.81 -47.48
CA HIS A 602 38.76 25.02 -47.57
C HIS A 602 38.19 26.24 -48.34
N ALA A 603 38.27 27.45 -47.75
CA ALA A 603 39.25 28.49 -48.12
C ALA A 603 39.05 29.86 -47.40
N GLN A 604 40.09 30.26 -46.65
CA GLN A 604 40.68 31.59 -46.38
C GLN A 604 39.93 32.80 -45.75
N PRO A 605 40.69 33.70 -45.05
CA PRO A 605 40.19 34.63 -44.04
C PRO A 605 40.15 36.10 -44.52
N ASP A 606 39.38 36.97 -43.86
CA ASP A 606 39.81 38.34 -43.52
C ASP A 606 38.85 39.14 -42.63
N SER A 607 39.43 39.72 -41.57
CA SER A 607 39.14 41.04 -40.95
C SER A 607 37.93 41.24 -39.99
N PRO A 608 37.98 42.24 -39.07
CA PRO A 608 37.53 42.03 -37.69
C PRO A 608 36.49 43.03 -37.09
N ARG A 609 35.94 42.64 -35.92
CA ARG A 609 35.31 43.44 -34.81
C ARG A 609 33.88 44.03 -35.02
N PRO A 610 33.21 44.55 -33.96
CA PRO A 610 32.96 44.01 -32.61
C PRO A 610 31.47 44.18 -32.16
N GLY A 611 31.06 43.61 -31.01
CA GLY A 611 29.85 44.11 -30.31
C GLY A 611 29.19 43.13 -29.35
N LEU A 612 29.42 43.33 -28.04
CA LEU A 612 28.51 42.91 -26.97
C LEU A 612 27.11 43.51 -27.19
N THR A 613 26.04 42.84 -26.75
CA THR A 613 25.03 43.41 -25.80
C THR A 613 24.19 42.28 -25.20
N VAL A 614 23.99 42.39 -23.88
CA VAL A 614 23.14 41.58 -22.98
C VAL A 614 21.83 42.35 -22.71
N CYS A 615 20.80 41.63 -22.23
CA CYS A 615 19.48 42.06 -21.68
C CYS A 615 18.32 41.90 -22.67
N TRP A 616 17.16 41.31 -22.32
CA TRP A 616 16.53 41.02 -21.02
C TRP A 616 16.15 39.54 -20.86
#